data_AF-A0A5K1E336-F1
#
_entry.id   AF-A0A5K1E336-F1
#
_cell.length_a   1.000
_cell.length_b   1.000
_cell.length_c   1.000
_cell.angle_alpha   90.00
_cell.angle_beta   90.00
_cell.angle_gamma   90.00
#
_symmetry.space_group_name_H-M   'P 1'
#
loop_
_entity.id
_entity.type
_entity.pdbx_description
1 polymer ?
#
loop_
_entity_poly.entity_id
_entity_poly.type
_entity_poly.pdbx_seq_one_letter_code
_entity_poly.pdbx_strand_id
1 'polypeptide(L)'
;ADDARQPLSRIVPLPPSHLTPYRVVIVLRLIILGFFLQYRITHPVSNAYPLWLTSVICEIWFALSWLLDQFPKWFPINRETYLDRLAL
;
A
#
# COMPACT_ATOMS: atom_id res chain seq x y z
N ALA A 1 -27.78 -25.52 -25.54
CA ALA A 1 -27.40 -26.21 -24.29
C ALA A 1 -25.87 -26.16 -24.11
N ASP A 2 -25.28 -24.96 -24.23
CA ASP A 2 -23.82 -24.76 -24.11
C ASP A 2 -23.49 -23.43 -23.39
N ASP A 3 -24.39 -22.92 -22.54
CA ASP A 3 -24.15 -21.66 -21.79
C ASP A 3 -23.78 -21.89 -20.31
N ALA A 4 -23.75 -23.15 -19.86
CA ALA A 4 -23.59 -23.53 -18.45
C ALA A 4 -22.12 -23.75 -18.02
N ARG A 5 -21.12 -23.49 -18.87
CA ARG A 5 -19.70 -23.77 -18.61
C ARG A 5 -18.77 -22.56 -18.60
N GLN A 6 -19.30 -21.36 -18.46
CA GLN A 6 -18.48 -20.16 -18.31
C GLN A 6 -18.30 -19.81 -16.82
N PRO A 7 -17.07 -19.59 -16.33
CA PRO A 7 -16.81 -19.32 -14.92
C PRO A 7 -17.49 -18.02 -14.48
N LEU A 8 -18.30 -18.09 -13.41
CA LEU A 8 -19.09 -16.98 -12.86
C LEU A 8 -18.26 -15.79 -12.33
N SER A 9 -16.95 -15.96 -12.16
CA SER A 9 -16.03 -14.87 -11.88
C SER A 9 -14.85 -14.97 -12.82
N ARG A 10 -14.59 -13.91 -13.58
CA ARG A 10 -13.34 -13.76 -14.32
C ARG A 10 -12.54 -12.65 -13.64
N ILE A 11 -11.30 -12.95 -13.28
CA ILE A 11 -10.35 -11.92 -12.85
C ILE A 11 -10.03 -11.12 -14.11
N VAL A 12 -10.67 -9.96 -14.26
CA VAL A 12 -10.40 -9.05 -15.38
C VAL A 12 -9.12 -8.27 -15.02
N PRO A 13 -8.01 -8.43 -15.76
CA PRO A 13 -6.84 -7.61 -15.53
C PRO A 13 -7.17 -6.17 -15.91
N LEU A 14 -7.22 -5.28 -14.91
CA LEU A 14 -7.35 -3.84 -15.12
C LEU A 14 -6.28 -3.35 -16.10
N PRO A 15 -6.60 -2.41 -17.00
CA PRO A 15 -5.62 -1.80 -17.87
C PRO A 15 -4.46 -1.21 -17.04
N PRO A 16 -3.21 -1.66 -17.28
CA PRO A 16 -2.05 -1.32 -16.43
C PRO A 16 -1.62 0.16 -16.51
N SER A 17 -2.24 0.96 -17.37
CA SER A 17 -1.86 2.35 -17.67
C SER A 17 -2.07 3.33 -16.50
N HIS A 18 -3.00 3.07 -15.58
CA HIS A 18 -3.25 3.92 -14.40
C HIS A 18 -2.72 3.34 -13.08
N LEU A 19 -2.39 2.04 -13.04
CA LEU A 19 -1.89 1.37 -11.83
C LEU A 19 -0.40 1.56 -11.60
N THR A 20 0.38 1.73 -12.67
CA THR A 20 1.82 1.97 -12.62
C THR A 20 2.20 3.31 -11.98
N PRO A 21 1.60 4.48 -12.32
CA PRO A 21 1.96 5.75 -11.66
C PRO A 21 1.63 5.74 -10.17
N TYR A 22 0.51 5.13 -9.79
CA TYR A 22 0.10 5.01 -8.38
C TYR A 22 1.11 4.20 -7.55
N ARG A 23 1.59 3.06 -8.07
CA ARG A 23 2.64 2.25 -7.41
C ARG A 23 3.97 2.99 -7.32
N VAL A 24 4.37 3.71 -8.36
CA VAL A 24 5.62 4.49 -8.35
C VAL A 24 5.60 5.57 -7.27
N VAL A 25 4.49 6.28 -7.09
CA VAL A 25 4.36 7.31 -6.04
C VAL A 25 4.50 6.72 -4.64
N ILE A 26 3.92 5.54 -4.39
CA ILE A 26 4.06 4.84 -3.09
C ILE A 26 5.52 4.45 -2.84
N VAL A 27 6.17 3.83 -3.83
CA VAL A 27 7.58 3.40 -3.73
C VAL A 27 8.50 4.60 -3.51
N LEU A 28 8.31 5.69 -4.26
CA LEU A 28 9.07 6.93 -4.09
C LEU A 28 8.93 7.47 -2.65
N ARG A 29 7.69 7.49 -2.13
CA ARG A 29 7.43 7.97 -0.77
C ARG A 29 8.07 7.08 0.30
N LEU A 30 8.15 5.77 0.09
CA LEU A 30 8.89 4.85 0.96
C LEU A 30 10.40 5.12 0.96
N ILE A 31 10.99 5.41 -0.21
CA ILE A 31 12.41 5.76 -0.30
C ILE A 31 12.68 7.05 0.48
N ILE A 32 11.86 8.09 0.29
CA ILE A 32 11.99 9.37 0.99
C ILE A 32 11.84 9.19 2.51
N LEU A 33 10.85 8.41 2.96
CA LEU A 33 10.66 8.08 4.38
C LEU A 33 11.86 7.34 4.98
N GLY A 34 12.41 6.35 4.27
CA GLY A 34 13.59 5.61 4.72
C GLY A 34 14.81 6.51 4.88
N PHE A 35 15.09 7.38 3.90
CA PHE A 35 16.16 8.37 4.01
C PHE A 35 15.94 9.36 5.15
N PHE A 36 14.70 9.81 5.36
CA PHE A 36 14.34 10.70 6.46
C PHE A 36 14.60 10.06 7.82
N LEU A 37 14.14 8.82 8.02
CA LEU A 37 14.37 8.05 9.26
C LEU A 37 15.87 7.81 9.51
N GLN A 38 16.62 7.42 8.48
CA GLN A 38 18.06 7.19 8.58
C GLN A 38 18.80 8.46 9.04
N TYR A 39 18.47 9.59 8.43
CA TYR A 39 19.03 10.89 8.80
C TYR A 39 18.72 11.25 10.26
N ARG A 40 17.46 11.03 10.67
CA ARG A 40 16.97 11.29 12.03
C ARG A 40 17.66 10.47 13.12
N ILE A 41 17.92 9.20 12.84
CA ILE A 41 18.62 8.29 13.76
C ILE A 41 20.10 8.69 13.88
N THR A 42 20.72 9.14 12.79
CA THR A 42 22.15 9.47 12.75
C THR A 42 22.49 10.80 13.44
N HIS A 43 21.51 11.68 13.68
CA HIS A 43 21.70 12.97 14.37
C HIS A 43 20.97 13.00 15.73
N PRO A 44 21.53 12.33 16.77
CA PRO A 44 20.95 12.37 18.11
C PRO A 44 21.21 13.71 18.82
N VAL A 45 20.22 14.17 19.60
CA VAL A 45 20.36 15.36 20.47
C VAL A 45 20.79 14.90 21.87
N SER A 46 22.05 15.16 22.23
CA SER A 46 22.66 14.71 23.49
C SER A 46 22.02 15.29 24.75
N ASN A 47 21.41 16.48 24.66
CA ASN A 47 20.82 17.18 25.81
C ASN A 47 19.44 16.63 26.23
N ALA A 48 18.78 15.82 25.38
CA ALA A 48 17.41 15.37 25.61
C ALA A 48 17.13 13.98 25.02
N TYR A 49 17.96 12.99 25.38
CA TYR A 49 17.86 11.61 24.91
C TYR A 49 16.47 10.94 25.01
N PRO A 50 15.75 11.01 26.15
CA PRO A 50 14.45 10.33 26.26
C PRO A 50 13.36 10.97 25.39
N LEU A 51 13.38 12.30 25.24
CA LEU A 51 12.47 13.02 24.34
C LEU A 51 12.78 12.69 22.88
N TRP A 52 14.06 12.64 22.51
CA TRP A 52 14.49 12.24 21.18
C TRP A 52 14.07 10.79 20.86
N LEU A 53 14.29 9.85 21.77
CA LEU A 53 13.95 8.44 21.58
C LEU A 53 12.43 8.25 21.37
N THR A 54 11.62 8.91 22.19
CA THR A 54 10.15 8.84 22.09
C THR A 54 9.67 9.41 20.75
N SER A 55 10.27 10.52 20.31
CA SER A 55 9.96 11.13 19.02
C SER A 55 10.33 10.22 17.84
N VAL A 56 11.49 9.57 17.87
CA VAL A 56 11.94 8.64 16.81
C VAL A 56 11.04 7.40 16.76
N ILE A 57 10.68 6.84 17.91
CA ILE A 57 9.77 5.68 17.97
C ILE A 57 8.39 6.05 17.40
N CYS A 58 7.87 7.23 17.72
CA CYS A 58 6.59 7.70 17.18
C CYS A 58 6.64 7.89 15.66
N GLU A 59 7.72 8.47 15.12
CA GLU A 59 7.94 8.61 13.68
C GLU A 59 8.00 7.24 12.97
N ILE A 60 8.74 6.27 13.52
CA ILE A 60 8.82 4.90 12.98
C ILE A 60 7.44 4.24 12.98
N TRP A 61 6.70 4.35 14.09
CA TRP A 61 5.38 3.75 14.23
C TRP A 61 4.37 4.34 13.24
N PHE A 62 4.40 5.66 13.05
CA PHE A 62 3.57 6.35 12.08
C PHE A 62 3.92 5.94 10.64
N ALA A 63 5.21 5.86 10.32
CA ALA A 63 5.69 5.38 9.02
C ALA A 63 5.26 3.93 8.73
N LEU A 64 5.34 3.05 9.73
CA LEU A 64 4.88 1.66 9.64
C LEU A 64 3.36 1.58 9.45
N SER A 65 2.59 2.35 10.23
CA SER A 65 1.13 2.42 10.09
C SER A 65 0.73 2.88 8.69
N TRP A 66 1.44 3.88 8.16
CA TRP A 66 1.25 4.35 6.79
C TRP A 66 1.61 3.29 5.75
N LEU A 67 2.74 2.59 5.90
CA LEU A 67 3.15 1.51 5.00
C LEU A 67 2.14 0.35 5.00
N LEU A 68 1.65 -0.06 6.16
CA LEU A 68 0.62 -1.09 6.31
C LEU A 68 -0.69 -0.71 5.61
N ASP A 69 -1.07 0.58 5.61
CA ASP A 69 -2.21 1.09 4.86
C ASP A 69 -1.99 1.09 3.32
N GLN A 70 -0.74 1.16 2.85
CA GLN A 70 -0.43 1.06 1.42
C GLN A 70 -0.41 -0.38 0.89
N PHE A 71 -0.06 -1.38 1.72
CA PHE A 71 -0.04 -2.81 1.34
C PHE A 71 -1.35 -3.33 0.69
N PRO A 72 -2.56 -3.07 1.22
CA PRO A 72 -3.79 -3.52 0.57
C PRO A 72 -4.02 -2.86 -0.80
N LYS A 73 -3.44 -1.68 -1.05
CA LYS A 73 -3.56 -0.95 -2.32
C LYS A 73 -2.54 -1.44 -3.37
N TRP A 74 -1.52 -2.21 -2.97
CA TRP A 74 -0.57 -2.86 -3.88
C TRP A 74 -1.15 -4.07 -4.61
N PHE A 75 -2.08 -4.78 -3.97
CA PHE A 75 -2.81 -5.91 -4.54
C PHE A 75 -4.29 -5.58 -4.71
N PRO A 76 -4.67 -4.69 -5.66
CA PRO A 76 -6.06 -4.55 -6.03
C PRO A 76 -6.50 -5.84 -6.73
N ILE A 77 -7.11 -6.74 -5.96
CA ILE A 77 -7.82 -7.90 -6.50
C ILE A 77 -9.21 -7.38 -6.89
N ASN A 78 -9.33 -6.85 -8.11
CA ASN A 78 -10.65 -6.58 -8.66
C ASN A 78 -11.34 -7.91 -8.93
N ARG A 79 -12.45 -8.13 -8.22
CA ARG A 79 -13.42 -9.19 -8.52
C ARG A 79 -14.61 -8.52 -9.20
N GLU A 80 -14.77 -8.72 -10.50
CA GLU A 80 -16.03 -8.39 -11.17
C GLU A 80 -17.02 -9.53 -10.91
N THR A 81 -18.12 -9.20 -10.22
CA THR A 81 -19.22 -10.12 -9.94
C THR A 81 -20.34 -9.80 -10.92
N TYR A 82 -20.60 -10.68 -11.88
CA TYR A 82 -21.68 -10.52 -12.86
C TYR A 82 -23.03 -10.83 -12.21
N LEU A 83 -23.67 -9.81 -11.62
CA LEU A 83 -25.02 -9.90 -11.03
C LEU A 83 -26.11 -10.25 -12.07
N ASP A 84 -25.89 -9.93 -13.35
CA ASP A 84 -26.81 -10.24 -14.46
C ASP A 84 -27.05 -11.75 -14.67
N ARG A 85 -26.15 -12.62 -14.19
CA ARG A 85 -26.33 -14.08 -14.26
C ARG A 85 -26.95 -14.69 -13.01
N LEU A 86 -27.19 -13.89 -11.97
CA LEU A 86 -27.82 -14.33 -10.71
C LEU A 86 -29.34 -14.16 -10.72
N ALA A 87 -29.88 -13.35 -11.64
CA ALA A 87 -31.29 -12.97 -11.69
C ALA A 87 -32.15 -13.77 -12.69
N LEU A 88 -31.59 -14.82 -13.30
CA LEU A 88 -32.25 -15.71 -14.26
C LEU A 88 -32.49 -17.08 -13.62
#